data_AF-A0A0A7UZ63-F1
#
_entry.id   AF-A0A0A7UZ63-F1
#
_cell.length_a   1.000
_cell.length_b   1.000
_cell.length_c   1.000
_cell.angle_alpha   90.00
_cell.angle_beta   90.00
_cell.angle_gamma   90.00
#
_symmetry.space_group_name_H-M   'P 1'
#
loop_
_entity.id
_entity.type
_entity.pdbx_description
1 polymer ?
#
loop_
_entity_poly.entity_id
_entity_poly.type
_entity_poly.pdbx_seq_one_letter_code
_entity_poly.pdbx_strand_id
1 'polypeptide(L)'
;MLTTLIEKVSDRLCLKSNTQLSIISILAVTGPVIILIAGIWDAINHIQNEPEFFWSDPHIVVYAGVTLVGVAALFSVNLLIKNSIQGILKRGLQLVIIGSIIQFVSGFGDSISHDMFGIDGLLSLTHQPLEIGIVLSALGGFLIVKSRQNSNLEIFLPFAIVTFLLMTAWLAFNFALYFGHYIQCMPIHLIFSSGCAIL
;
A
#
# COMPACT_ATOMS: atom_id res chain seq x y z
N MET A 1 1.99 30.33 24.53
CA MET A 1 0.74 29.74 25.07
C MET A 1 0.15 28.67 24.14
N LEU A 2 0.05 28.93 22.83
CA LEU A 2 -0.34 27.91 21.84
C LEU A 2 0.70 26.77 21.72
N THR A 3 1.98 27.12 21.65
CA THR A 3 3.12 26.17 21.60
C THR A 3 3.17 25.25 22.83
N THR A 4 2.98 25.81 24.01
CA THR A 4 2.95 25.06 25.28
C THR A 4 1.72 24.17 25.42
N LEU A 5 0.60 24.51 24.77
CA LEU A 5 -0.60 23.66 24.73
C LEU A 5 -0.41 22.50 23.75
N ILE A 6 0.20 22.77 22.59
CA ILE A 6 0.56 21.77 21.58
C ILE A 6 1.59 20.78 22.15
N GLU A 7 2.62 21.26 22.87
CA GLU A 7 3.56 20.39 23.58
C GLU A 7 2.85 19.53 24.63
N LYS A 8 1.98 20.10 25.47
CA LYS A 8 1.22 19.34 26.48
C LYS A 8 0.26 18.29 25.91
N VAL A 9 -0.26 18.52 24.71
CA VAL A 9 -1.12 17.56 24.01
C VAL A 9 -0.25 16.50 23.32
N SER A 10 0.86 16.91 22.69
CA SER A 10 1.86 16.03 22.07
C SER A 10 2.48 15.05 23.08
N ASP A 11 2.83 15.53 24.27
CA ASP A 11 3.41 14.71 25.34
C ASP A 11 2.41 13.70 25.91
N ARG A 12 1.11 14.05 25.92
CA ARG A 12 0.04 13.14 26.36
C ARG A 12 -0.37 12.11 25.33
N LEU A 13 -0.18 12.40 24.04
CA LEU A 13 -0.39 11.46 22.92
C LEU A 13 0.87 10.65 22.59
N CYS A 14 1.99 10.92 23.27
CA CYS A 14 3.26 10.26 23.01
C CYS A 14 3.26 8.84 23.59
N LEU A 15 2.81 7.88 22.79
CA LEU A 15 2.98 6.46 23.07
C LEU A 15 4.47 6.11 23.23
N LYS A 16 4.77 5.14 24.11
CA LYS A 16 6.13 4.62 24.26
C LYS A 16 6.64 4.08 22.92
N SER A 17 7.92 4.30 22.60
CA SER A 17 8.54 3.90 21.34
C SER A 17 8.31 2.42 20.99
N ASN A 18 8.33 1.52 21.99
CA ASN A 18 8.01 0.10 21.78
C ASN A 18 6.56 -0.15 21.38
N THR A 19 5.60 0.55 21.99
CA THR A 19 4.18 0.45 21.65
C THR A 19 3.92 1.00 20.26
N GLN A 20 4.51 2.16 19.91
CA GLN A 20 4.43 2.71 18.56
C GLN A 20 4.96 1.73 17.53
N LEU A 21 6.12 1.13 17.80
CA LEU A 21 6.72 0.17 16.88
C LEU A 21 5.87 -1.10 16.70
N SER A 22 5.22 -1.59 17.76
CA SER A 22 4.24 -2.68 17.65
C SER A 22 3.05 -2.30 16.78
N ILE A 23 2.49 -1.10 16.98
CA ILE A 23 1.38 -0.58 16.16
C ILE A 23 1.82 -0.48 14.70
N ILE A 24 2.97 0.14 14.42
CA ILE A 24 3.53 0.26 13.07
C ILE A 24 3.67 -1.13 12.43
N SER A 25 4.20 -2.11 13.17
CA SER A 25 4.42 -3.47 12.65
C SER A 25 3.10 -4.14 12.25
N ILE A 26 2.07 -4.04 13.10
CA ILE A 26 0.75 -4.64 12.82
C ILE A 26 0.12 -3.94 11.61
N LEU A 27 0.09 -2.61 11.60
CA LEU A 27 -0.56 -1.83 10.55
C LEU A 27 0.16 -1.93 9.19
N ALA A 28 1.49 -1.89 9.18
CA ALA A 28 2.29 -2.00 7.96
C ALA A 28 2.27 -3.40 7.33
N VAL A 29 1.82 -4.43 8.06
CA VAL A 29 1.59 -5.77 7.51
C VAL A 29 0.11 -5.97 7.15
N THR A 30 -0.81 -5.63 8.04
CA THR A 30 -2.25 -5.83 7.81
C THR A 30 -2.80 -4.94 6.71
N GLY A 31 -2.30 -3.71 6.57
CA GLY A 31 -2.69 -2.81 5.47
C GLY A 31 -2.44 -3.42 4.09
N PRO A 32 -1.20 -3.78 3.73
CA PRO A 32 -0.92 -4.43 2.44
C PRO A 32 -1.64 -5.77 2.24
N VAL A 33 -1.88 -6.55 3.30
CA VAL A 33 -2.69 -7.79 3.22
C VAL A 33 -4.12 -7.48 2.80
N ILE A 34 -4.74 -6.46 3.41
CA ILE A 34 -6.10 -6.03 3.08
C ILE A 34 -6.15 -5.52 1.63
N ILE A 35 -5.17 -4.70 1.23
CA ILE A 35 -5.06 -4.21 -0.16
C ILE A 35 -4.95 -5.38 -1.14
N LEU A 36 -4.15 -6.41 -0.83
CA LEU A 36 -4.02 -7.60 -1.69
C LEU A 36 -5.35 -8.33 -1.90
N ILE A 37 -6.05 -8.61 -0.80
CA ILE A 37 -7.31 -9.35 -0.86
C ILE A 37 -8.36 -8.52 -1.61
N ALA A 38 -8.43 -7.22 -1.32
CA ALA A 38 -9.39 -6.32 -1.95
C ALA A 38 -9.08 -6.08 -3.44
N GLY A 39 -7.80 -5.97 -3.82
CA GLY A 39 -7.40 -5.85 -5.23
C GLY A 39 -7.69 -7.13 -6.03
N ILE A 40 -7.57 -8.31 -5.41
CA ILE A 40 -8.03 -9.57 -6.04
C ILE A 40 -9.56 -9.56 -6.21
N TRP A 41 -10.29 -9.08 -5.21
CA TRP A 41 -11.74 -8.94 -5.30
C TRP A 41 -12.15 -7.97 -6.42
N ASP A 42 -11.48 -6.82 -6.50
CA ASP A 42 -11.67 -5.83 -7.58
C ASP A 42 -11.44 -6.45 -8.96
N ALA A 43 -10.33 -7.17 -9.13
CA ALA A 43 -10.03 -7.90 -10.36
C ALA A 43 -11.09 -8.95 -10.73
N ILE A 44 -11.69 -9.63 -9.73
CA ILE A 44 -12.80 -10.57 -9.96
C ILE A 44 -14.06 -9.84 -10.42
N ASN A 45 -14.39 -8.70 -9.81
CA ASN A 45 -15.54 -7.89 -10.21
C ASN A 45 -15.41 -7.41 -11.66
N HIS A 46 -14.22 -6.98 -12.06
CA HIS A 46 -13.90 -6.65 -13.46
C HIS A 46 -14.12 -7.85 -14.41
N ILE A 47 -13.66 -9.06 -14.03
CA ILE A 47 -13.89 -10.29 -14.82
C ILE A 47 -15.40 -10.59 -14.96
N GLN A 48 -16.20 -10.26 -13.95
CA GLN A 48 -17.64 -10.51 -13.93
C GLN A 48 -18.47 -9.43 -14.66
N ASN A 49 -17.83 -8.36 -15.15
CA ASN A 49 -18.48 -7.20 -15.78
C ASN A 49 -19.58 -6.60 -14.88
N GLU A 50 -19.33 -6.52 -13.57
CA GLU A 50 -20.24 -5.84 -12.66
C GLU A 50 -20.30 -4.32 -12.96
N PRO A 51 -21.42 -3.62 -12.73
CA PRO A 51 -21.52 -2.18 -12.99
C PRO A 51 -20.53 -1.37 -12.14
N GLU A 52 -19.77 -0.47 -12.76
CA GLU A 52 -18.67 0.20 -12.08
C GLU A 52 -18.90 1.68 -11.77
N PHE A 53 -18.51 2.03 -10.55
CA PHE A 53 -18.17 3.37 -10.10
C PHE A 53 -16.91 3.22 -9.25
N PHE A 54 -16.03 4.23 -9.27
CA PHE A 54 -14.72 4.15 -8.61
C PHE A 54 -14.81 3.78 -7.11
N TRP A 55 -15.85 4.25 -6.42
CA TRP A 55 -16.06 3.92 -5.00
C TRP A 55 -16.82 2.62 -4.77
N SER A 56 -16.49 1.56 -5.52
CA SER A 56 -17.06 0.23 -5.34
C SER A 56 -16.66 -0.38 -3.99
N ASP A 57 -17.37 -1.42 -3.56
CA ASP A 57 -17.05 -2.15 -2.33
C ASP A 57 -15.58 -2.61 -2.25
N PRO A 58 -14.97 -3.24 -3.28
CA PRO A 58 -13.56 -3.60 -3.22
C PRO A 58 -12.64 -2.38 -3.12
N HIS A 59 -12.91 -1.29 -3.84
CA HIS A 59 -12.13 -0.05 -3.71
C HIS A 59 -12.19 0.53 -2.30
N ILE A 60 -13.37 0.57 -1.66
CA ILE A 60 -13.49 1.03 -0.27
C ILE A 60 -12.59 0.20 0.67
N VAL A 61 -12.50 -1.12 0.46
CA VAL A 61 -11.63 -1.99 1.25
C VAL A 61 -10.14 -1.78 0.92
N VAL A 62 -9.78 -1.54 -0.35
CA VAL A 62 -8.42 -1.13 -0.75
C VAL A 62 -8.02 0.14 0.01
N TYR A 63 -8.88 1.17 -0.01
CA TYR A 63 -8.64 2.44 0.66
C TYR A 63 -8.59 2.31 2.19
N ALA A 64 -9.32 1.37 2.78
CA ALA A 64 -9.17 1.02 4.19
C ALA A 64 -7.74 0.51 4.48
N GLY A 65 -7.22 -0.38 3.63
CA GLY A 65 -5.84 -0.86 3.72
C GLY A 65 -4.80 0.26 3.54
N VAL A 66 -4.97 1.14 2.55
CA VAL A 66 -4.12 2.33 2.32
C VAL A 66 -4.13 3.24 3.56
N THR A 67 -5.30 3.42 4.19
CA THR A 67 -5.43 4.21 5.41
C THR A 67 -4.64 3.62 6.56
N LEU A 68 -4.65 2.30 6.76
CA LEU A 68 -3.83 1.64 7.79
C LEU A 68 -2.34 1.87 7.56
N VAL A 69 -1.88 1.79 6.31
CA VAL A 69 -0.49 2.11 5.93
C VAL A 69 -0.17 3.58 6.21
N GLY A 70 -1.11 4.49 5.92
CA GLY A 70 -0.99 5.91 6.26
C GLY A 70 -0.82 6.18 7.74
N VAL A 71 -1.63 5.53 8.59
CA VAL A 71 -1.47 5.63 10.05
C VAL A 71 -0.12 5.07 10.49
N ALA A 72 0.33 3.94 9.93
CA ALA A 72 1.66 3.40 10.19
C ALA A 72 2.79 4.38 9.79
N ALA A 73 2.63 5.08 8.66
CA ALA A 73 3.58 6.10 8.21
C ALA A 73 3.65 7.30 9.17
N LEU A 74 2.51 7.79 9.67
CA LEU A 74 2.48 8.88 10.67
C LEU A 74 3.24 8.50 11.96
N PHE A 75 3.00 7.29 12.48
CA PHE A 75 3.75 6.79 13.64
C PHE A 75 5.23 6.61 13.32
N SER A 76 5.57 6.16 12.12
CA SER A 76 6.95 6.00 11.66
C SER A 76 7.69 7.34 11.62
N VAL A 77 7.06 8.41 11.10
CA VAL A 77 7.61 9.77 11.12
C VAL A 77 7.87 10.23 12.56
N ASN A 78 6.86 10.09 13.44
CA ASN A 78 7.02 10.48 14.84
C ASN A 78 8.16 9.70 15.52
N LEU A 79 8.27 8.40 15.27
CA LEU A 79 9.31 7.54 15.85
C LEU A 79 10.71 7.94 15.37
N LEU A 80 10.87 8.24 14.07
CA LEU A 80 12.13 8.67 13.46
C LEU A 80 12.58 10.06 13.92
N ILE A 81 11.64 10.99 14.17
CA ILE A 81 11.96 12.33 14.70
C ILE A 81 12.41 12.25 16.16
N LYS A 82 11.72 11.46 16.99
CA LYS A 82 11.93 11.42 18.44
C LYS A 82 13.06 10.49 18.89
N ASN A 83 13.49 9.54 18.05
CA ASN A 83 14.45 8.51 18.45
C ASN A 83 15.57 8.35 17.41
N SER A 84 16.78 8.02 17.88
CA SER A 84 17.90 7.65 17.01
C SER A 84 17.75 6.20 16.54
N ILE A 85 16.86 5.98 15.56
CA ILE A 85 16.65 4.67 14.93
C ILE A 85 17.66 4.49 13.80
N GLN A 86 18.30 3.33 13.71
CA GLN A 86 19.33 3.04 12.70
C GLN A 86 19.12 1.67 12.03
N GLY A 87 19.92 1.39 11.00
CA GLY A 87 19.96 0.09 10.34
C GLY A 87 18.69 -0.29 9.58
N ILE A 88 18.38 -1.59 9.60
CA ILE A 88 17.28 -2.18 8.82
C ILE A 88 15.90 -1.66 9.26
N LEU A 89 15.73 -1.36 10.56
CA LEU A 89 14.50 -0.81 11.09
C LEU A 89 14.25 0.61 10.52
N LYS A 90 15.27 1.48 10.48
CA LYS A 90 15.14 2.81 9.88
C LYS A 90 14.70 2.73 8.42
N ARG A 91 15.31 1.82 7.64
CA ARG A 91 14.95 1.61 6.23
C ARG A 91 13.50 1.14 6.09
N GLY A 92 13.08 0.19 6.91
CA GLY A 92 11.68 -0.28 6.91
C GLY A 92 10.69 0.85 7.18
N LEU A 93 10.94 1.67 8.20
CA LEU A 93 10.11 2.84 8.51
C LEU A 93 10.06 3.86 7.36
N GLN A 94 11.20 4.14 6.72
CA GLN A 94 11.27 5.05 5.58
C GLN A 94 10.50 4.53 4.36
N LEU A 95 10.58 3.22 4.09
CA LEU A 95 9.84 2.60 2.98
C LEU A 95 8.32 2.67 3.19
N VAL A 96 7.83 2.43 4.42
CA VAL A 96 6.40 2.61 4.74
C VAL A 96 5.96 4.06 4.51
N ILE A 97 6.78 5.04 4.89
CA ILE A 97 6.47 6.47 4.68
C ILE A 97 6.41 6.80 3.19
N ILE A 98 7.44 6.42 2.43
CA ILE A 98 7.52 6.71 0.99
C ILE A 98 6.39 6.00 0.25
N GLY A 99 6.18 4.71 0.53
CA GLY A 99 5.12 3.90 -0.07
C GLY A 99 3.73 4.49 0.22
N SER A 100 3.49 4.94 1.45
CA SER A 100 2.22 5.61 1.81
C SER A 100 2.00 6.91 1.04
N ILE A 101 3.01 7.77 0.92
CA ILE A 101 2.89 9.03 0.17
C ILE A 101 2.53 8.74 -1.29
N ILE A 102 3.24 7.78 -1.90
CA ILE A 102 2.95 7.36 -3.27
C ILE A 102 1.51 6.83 -3.36
N GLN A 103 1.07 5.95 -2.46
CA GLN A 103 -0.30 5.41 -2.49
C GLN A 103 -1.37 6.50 -2.42
N PHE A 104 -1.23 7.50 -1.55
CA PHE A 104 -2.21 8.58 -1.44
C PHE A 104 -2.27 9.44 -2.69
N VAL A 105 -1.11 9.82 -3.23
CA VAL A 105 -1.04 10.67 -4.43
C VAL A 105 -1.57 9.91 -5.65
N SER A 106 -1.10 8.68 -5.84
CA SER A 106 -1.46 7.85 -6.98
C SER A 106 -2.90 7.37 -6.93
N GLY A 107 -3.41 6.96 -5.76
CA GLY A 107 -4.81 6.56 -5.61
C GLY A 107 -5.79 7.71 -5.89
N PHE A 108 -5.46 8.93 -5.42
CA PHE A 108 -6.25 10.10 -5.81
C PHE A 108 -6.17 10.38 -7.32
N GLY A 109 -4.99 10.23 -7.92
CA GLY A 109 -4.83 10.29 -9.38
C GLY A 109 -5.70 9.27 -10.11
N ASP A 110 -5.72 8.04 -9.62
CA ASP A 110 -6.50 6.92 -10.15
C ASP A 110 -8.00 7.23 -10.13
N SER A 111 -8.49 7.83 -9.03
CA SER A 111 -9.89 8.26 -8.93
C SER A 111 -10.26 9.30 -10.00
N ILE A 112 -9.36 10.26 -10.28
CA ILE A 112 -9.58 11.28 -11.30
C ILE A 112 -9.51 10.65 -12.69
N SER A 113 -8.57 9.75 -12.92
CA SER A 113 -8.43 9.05 -14.20
C SER A 113 -9.70 8.26 -14.50
N HIS A 114 -10.23 7.53 -13.52
CA HIS A 114 -11.49 6.81 -13.64
C HIS A 114 -12.67 7.71 -14.00
N ASP A 115 -12.78 8.89 -13.38
CA ASP A 115 -13.83 9.87 -13.68
C ASP A 115 -13.69 10.46 -15.10
N MET A 116 -12.47 10.56 -15.63
CA MET A 116 -12.19 11.16 -16.94
C MET A 116 -12.22 10.16 -18.11
N PHE A 117 -11.72 8.95 -17.89
CA PHE A 117 -11.41 7.99 -18.95
C PHE A 117 -12.19 6.66 -18.82
N GLY A 118 -12.87 6.42 -17.70
CA GLY A 118 -13.56 5.16 -17.42
C GLY A 118 -12.63 4.16 -16.74
N ILE A 119 -12.82 2.86 -16.96
CA ILE A 119 -12.01 1.83 -16.30
C ILE A 119 -10.55 1.95 -16.74
N ASP A 120 -9.66 2.25 -15.80
CA ASP A 120 -8.23 2.31 -16.06
C ASP A 120 -7.68 0.93 -16.40
N GLY A 121 -6.78 0.88 -17.38
CA GLY A 121 -6.09 -0.36 -17.75
C GLY A 121 -5.07 -0.78 -16.71
N LEU A 122 -4.65 -2.05 -16.74
CA LEU A 122 -3.59 -2.57 -15.87
C LEU A 122 -2.25 -1.81 -15.99
N LEU A 123 -2.09 -0.95 -17.02
CA LEU A 123 -0.89 -0.16 -17.30
C LEU A 123 -1.10 1.35 -17.14
N SER A 124 -2.20 1.79 -16.52
CA SER A 124 -2.47 3.23 -16.39
C SER A 124 -1.37 3.95 -15.62
N LEU A 125 -1.17 5.22 -15.97
CA LEU A 125 -0.11 6.05 -15.39
C LEU A 125 -0.36 6.39 -13.92
N THR A 126 -1.59 6.22 -13.44
CA THR A 126 -2.01 6.44 -12.06
C THR A 126 -1.94 5.16 -11.23
N HIS A 127 -2.31 4.02 -11.82
CA HIS A 127 -2.37 2.74 -11.12
C HIS A 127 -0.98 2.13 -10.89
N GLN A 128 -0.06 2.25 -11.86
CA GLN A 128 1.29 1.69 -11.72
C GLN A 128 2.08 2.31 -10.54
N PRO A 129 2.09 3.64 -10.36
CA PRO A 129 2.62 4.25 -9.15
C PRO A 129 1.94 3.77 -7.86
N LEU A 130 0.60 3.58 -7.85
CA LEU A 130 -0.12 3.07 -6.68
C LEU A 130 0.41 1.69 -6.26
N GLU A 131 0.56 0.76 -7.21
CA GLU A 131 1.13 -0.57 -6.97
C GLU A 131 2.59 -0.53 -6.47
N ILE A 132 3.42 0.35 -7.03
CA ILE A 132 4.78 0.59 -6.52
C ILE A 132 4.73 1.03 -5.05
N GLY A 133 3.82 1.95 -4.71
CA GLY A 133 3.61 2.38 -3.34
C GLY A 133 3.22 1.23 -2.41
N ILE A 134 2.39 0.29 -2.87
CA ILE A 134 2.00 -0.91 -2.11
C ILE A 134 3.20 -1.83 -1.89
N VAL A 135 3.99 -2.11 -2.93
CA VAL A 135 5.21 -2.95 -2.82
C VAL A 135 6.22 -2.36 -1.84
N LEU A 136 6.45 -1.03 -1.90
CA LEU A 136 7.35 -0.35 -0.96
C LEU A 136 6.86 -0.45 0.48
N SER A 137 5.56 -0.26 0.71
CA SER A 137 4.96 -0.41 2.04
C SER A 137 5.04 -1.85 2.56
N ALA A 138 4.78 -2.85 1.70
CA ALA A 138 4.90 -4.26 2.06
C ALA A 138 6.35 -4.66 2.39
N LEU A 139 7.33 -4.20 1.60
CA LEU A 139 8.75 -4.38 1.89
C LEU A 139 9.12 -3.70 3.22
N GLY A 140 8.63 -2.48 3.45
CA GLY A 140 8.82 -1.75 4.69
C GLY A 140 8.31 -2.53 5.91
N GLY A 141 7.07 -3.03 5.85
CA GLY A 141 6.47 -3.88 6.88
C GLY A 141 7.29 -5.15 7.16
N PHE A 142 7.73 -5.84 6.10
CA PHE A 142 8.62 -7.00 6.22
C PHE A 142 9.92 -6.67 6.94
N LEU A 143 10.61 -5.59 6.56
CA LEU A 143 11.88 -5.19 7.19
C LEU A 143 11.69 -4.82 8.67
N ILE A 144 10.58 -4.16 9.00
CA ILE A 144 10.24 -3.79 10.39
C ILE A 144 10.03 -5.05 11.23
N VAL A 145 9.20 -6.00 10.78
CA VAL A 145 8.94 -7.25 11.50
C VAL A 145 10.22 -8.09 11.62
N LYS A 146 11.00 -8.20 10.54
CA LYS A 146 12.29 -8.92 10.54
C LYS A 146 13.29 -8.31 11.54
N SER A 147 13.31 -6.99 11.68
CA SER A 147 14.16 -6.31 12.68
C SER A 147 13.77 -6.64 14.14
N ARG A 148 12.62 -7.30 14.34
CA ARG A 148 11.99 -7.62 15.61
C ARG A 148 11.68 -9.11 15.75
N GLN A 149 12.41 -9.97 15.03
CA GLN A 149 12.16 -11.42 14.98
C GLN A 149 12.12 -12.09 16.37
N ASN A 150 12.84 -11.57 17.36
CA ASN A 150 12.80 -12.10 18.74
C ASN A 150 11.65 -11.53 19.60
N SER A 151 10.49 -11.23 19.01
CA SER A 151 9.33 -10.70 19.75
C SER A 151 8.05 -11.36 19.27
N ASN A 152 6.95 -11.17 20.02
CA ASN A 152 5.63 -11.71 19.67
C ASN A 152 5.10 -11.26 18.30
N LEU A 153 5.77 -10.30 17.65
CA LEU A 153 5.44 -9.82 16.31
C LEU A 153 5.97 -10.74 15.20
N GLU A 154 6.82 -11.73 15.50
CA GLU A 154 7.29 -12.72 14.53
C GLU A 154 6.13 -13.49 13.88
N ILE A 155 4.99 -13.62 14.57
CA ILE A 155 3.78 -14.23 14.01
C ILE A 155 3.28 -13.55 12.72
N PHE A 156 3.61 -12.26 12.52
CA PHE A 156 3.24 -11.52 11.31
C PHE A 156 4.23 -11.72 10.16
N LEU A 157 5.39 -12.31 10.40
CA LEU A 157 6.44 -12.51 9.40
C LEU A 157 5.99 -13.31 8.16
N PRO A 158 5.28 -14.46 8.26
CA PRO A 158 4.82 -15.17 7.07
C PRO A 158 3.86 -14.33 6.23
N PHE A 159 2.95 -13.58 6.87
CA PHE A 159 2.02 -12.69 6.17
C PHE A 159 2.77 -11.56 5.45
N ALA A 160 3.78 -10.97 6.08
CA ALA A 160 4.59 -9.94 5.46
C ALA A 160 5.37 -10.46 4.24
N ILE A 161 5.96 -11.66 4.35
CA ILE A 161 6.70 -12.31 3.26
C ILE A 161 5.78 -12.61 2.07
N VAL A 162 4.67 -13.32 2.33
CA VAL A 162 3.73 -13.73 1.27
C VAL A 162 3.16 -12.51 0.56
N THR A 163 2.73 -11.50 1.31
CA THR A 163 2.15 -10.28 0.73
C THR A 163 3.16 -9.52 -0.12
N PHE A 164 4.40 -9.35 0.38
CA PHE A 164 5.46 -8.70 -0.38
C PHE A 164 5.77 -9.45 -1.69
N LEU A 165 5.87 -10.77 -1.64
CA LEU A 165 6.15 -11.58 -2.83
C LEU A 165 5.01 -11.52 -3.86
N LEU A 166 3.76 -11.66 -3.42
CA LEU A 166 2.61 -11.63 -4.32
C LEU A 166 2.42 -10.24 -4.97
N MET A 167 2.54 -9.16 -4.20
CA MET A 167 2.47 -7.80 -4.73
C MET A 167 3.61 -7.50 -5.71
N THR A 168 4.83 -7.95 -5.40
CA THR A 168 5.96 -7.80 -6.31
C THR A 168 5.76 -8.60 -7.59
N ALA A 169 5.23 -9.82 -7.49
CA ALA A 169 4.94 -10.65 -8.65
C ALA A 169 3.84 -10.04 -9.52
N TRP A 170 2.81 -9.46 -8.91
CA TRP A 170 1.73 -8.75 -9.61
C TRP A 170 2.25 -7.52 -10.36
N LEU A 171 3.02 -6.65 -9.69
CA LEU A 171 3.64 -5.49 -10.32
C LEU A 171 4.59 -5.91 -11.46
N ALA A 172 5.36 -6.98 -11.28
CA ALA A 172 6.23 -7.51 -12.33
C ALA A 172 5.44 -8.07 -13.52
N PHE A 173 4.31 -8.72 -13.27
CA PHE A 173 3.38 -9.16 -14.31
C PHE A 173 2.86 -7.95 -15.11
N ASN A 174 2.41 -6.90 -14.43
CA ASN A 174 1.97 -5.67 -15.10
C ASN A 174 3.10 -5.07 -15.94
N PHE A 175 4.31 -4.92 -15.41
CA PHE A 175 5.43 -4.41 -16.20
C PHE A 175 5.82 -5.29 -17.40
N ALA A 176 5.62 -6.61 -17.32
CA ALA A 176 5.84 -7.48 -18.47
C ALA A 176 4.89 -7.17 -19.64
N LEU A 177 3.67 -6.69 -19.36
CA LEU A 177 2.69 -6.33 -20.38
C LEU A 177 3.14 -5.13 -21.25
N TYR A 178 3.99 -4.23 -20.74
CA TYR A 178 4.58 -3.15 -21.56
C TYR A 178 5.40 -3.69 -22.75
N PHE A 179 5.95 -4.89 -22.67
CA PHE A 179 6.75 -5.46 -23.75
C PHE A 179 5.92 -6.33 -24.71
N GLY A 180 4.69 -6.72 -24.33
CA GLY A 180 3.81 -7.63 -25.08
C GLY A 180 2.64 -6.98 -25.83
N HIS A 181 2.66 -5.65 -25.96
CA HIS A 181 1.53 -4.74 -26.18
C HIS A 181 0.41 -5.13 -27.16
N TYR A 182 0.66 -5.88 -28.24
CA TYR A 182 -0.41 -6.28 -29.17
C TYR A 182 -0.91 -7.71 -28.96
N ILE A 183 -0.01 -8.66 -28.68
CA ILE A 183 -0.36 -10.08 -28.61
C ILE A 183 -0.95 -10.43 -27.25
N GLN A 184 -0.46 -9.82 -26.18
CA GLN A 184 -0.91 -10.11 -24.81
C GLN A 184 -2.09 -9.24 -24.39
N CYS A 185 -2.25 -8.05 -24.97
CA CYS A 185 -3.25 -7.10 -24.49
C CYS A 185 -4.68 -7.37 -24.96
N MET A 186 -4.86 -8.00 -26.13
CA MET A 186 -6.19 -8.50 -26.54
C MET A 186 -6.75 -9.54 -25.58
N PRO A 187 -6.03 -10.63 -25.25
CA PRO A 187 -6.54 -11.61 -24.29
C PRO A 187 -6.70 -11.02 -22.88
N ILE A 188 -5.84 -10.09 -22.45
CA ILE A 188 -6.01 -9.40 -21.16
C ILE A 188 -7.27 -8.53 -21.14
N HIS A 189 -7.56 -7.79 -22.20
CA HIS A 189 -8.82 -7.03 -22.32
C HIS A 189 -10.04 -7.95 -22.27
N LEU A 190 -9.98 -9.13 -22.91
CA LEU A 190 -11.06 -10.11 -22.89
C LEU A 190 -11.31 -10.69 -21.48
N ILE A 191 -10.26 -10.78 -20.65
CA ILE A 191 -10.34 -11.35 -19.30
C ILE A 191 -10.75 -10.30 -18.28
N PHE A 192 -10.09 -9.14 -18.28
CA PHE A 192 -10.22 -8.13 -17.22
C PHE A 192 -11.09 -6.93 -17.59
N SER A 193 -11.62 -6.86 -18.83
CA SER A 193 -12.41 -5.70 -19.30
C SER A 193 -11.66 -4.35 -19.32
N SER A 194 -10.45 -4.28 -18.76
CA SER A 194 -9.62 -3.08 -18.62
C SER A 194 -8.42 -3.04 -19.60
N GLY A 195 -8.08 -4.17 -20.23
CA GLY A 195 -7.02 -4.24 -21.24
C GLY A 195 -5.64 -3.79 -20.74
N CYS A 196 -4.77 -3.41 -21.68
CA CYS A 196 -3.47 -2.79 -21.38
C CYS A 196 -3.49 -1.28 -21.67
N ALA A 197 -4.64 -0.62 -21.50
CA ALA A 197 -4.72 0.81 -21.76
C ALA A 197 -3.66 1.53 -20.90
N ILE A 198 -2.86 2.38 -21.55
CA ILE A 198 -1.78 3.16 -20.92
C ILE A 198 -2.32 4.49 -20.39
N LEU A 199 -3.56 4.86 -20.73
CA LEU A 199 -4.17 6.11 -20.27
C LEU A 199 -4.14 6.16 -18.74
#